data_AF-A0A7T0KFC5-F1
#
_entry.id   AF-A0A7T0KFC5-F1
#
_cell.length_a   1.000
_cell.length_b   1.000
_cell.length_c   1.000
_cell.angle_alpha   90.00
_cell.angle_beta   90.00
_cell.angle_gamma   90.00
#
_symmetry.space_group_name_H-M   'P 1'
#
loop_
_entity.id
_entity.type
_entity.pdbx_description
1 polymer ?
#
loop_
_entity_poly.entity_id
_entity_poly.type
_entity_poly.pdbx_seq_one_letter_code
_entity_poly.pdbx_strand_id
1 'polypeptide(L)'
;MQTSTRPKLWDAKLAIGIAVVAALLLASLATGQYDILGSEDGREMFMTTRVPRTIALVLAGAAMAMSGLVMQLLTQNRFVEPSTTGTTEWAGLGLLTTMVLFPASTILERMIGAVLFSFVGTMVFFLFLRRVTLRSSLIVPIIGIMLGAVVSAVSSFFALTTNMLQQLGIWFMGSFTSVYTGQYEVLWLVLVVLIVVFLFADRLTVVGLGEEAATNLGLNYNRLLLIGTGLIAIATGVVTVVVGSLPFLGLIVPNVVSMVRGDDLRSNLPWVCLLGVGIVAACDLVGRIIIAPFEMPVSLILGVIGAVVFVVMIVRSTRGR
;
A
#
# COMPACT_ATOMS: atom_id res chain seq x y z
N MET A 1 26.23 -17.10 -28.71
CA MET A 1 24.79 -17.43 -28.60
C MET A 1 24.33 -16.91 -27.24
N GLN A 2 23.81 -15.67 -27.16
CA GLN A 2 23.38 -15.06 -25.90
C GLN A 2 22.07 -15.72 -25.45
N THR A 3 22.15 -16.65 -24.50
CA THR A 3 20.98 -17.15 -23.78
C THR A 3 20.38 -15.99 -22.99
N SER A 4 19.19 -15.53 -23.38
CA SER A 4 18.40 -14.58 -22.59
C SER A 4 18.20 -15.14 -21.18
N THR A 5 18.93 -14.61 -20.20
CA THR A 5 18.86 -14.98 -18.78
C THR A 5 17.65 -14.38 -18.06
N ARG A 6 16.79 -13.65 -18.77
CA ARG A 6 15.58 -13.06 -18.17
C ARG A 6 14.49 -14.13 -18.09
N PRO A 7 13.98 -14.46 -16.89
CA PRO A 7 12.83 -15.34 -16.77
C PRO A 7 11.67 -14.76 -17.59
N LYS A 8 10.99 -15.60 -18.39
CA LYS A 8 9.84 -15.15 -19.17
C LYS A 8 8.82 -14.52 -18.22
N LEU A 9 8.37 -13.30 -18.57
CA LEU A 9 7.35 -12.59 -17.79
C LEU A 9 6.04 -13.39 -17.69
N TRP A 10 5.74 -14.17 -18.73
CA TRP A 10 4.60 -15.08 -18.78
C TRP A 10 5.03 -16.52 -18.48
N ASP A 11 4.50 -17.03 -17.38
CA ASP A 11 4.65 -18.42 -16.91
C ASP A 11 3.25 -18.99 -16.66
N ALA A 12 3.05 -20.30 -16.80
CA ALA A 12 1.79 -20.98 -16.51
C ALA A 12 1.32 -20.70 -15.07
N LYS A 13 2.26 -20.56 -14.14
CA LYS A 13 1.96 -20.17 -12.75
C LYS A 13 1.32 -18.79 -12.66
N LEU A 14 1.78 -17.83 -13.48
CA LEU A 14 1.20 -16.48 -13.52
C LEU A 14 -0.22 -16.52 -14.06
N ALA A 15 -0.47 -17.31 -15.11
CA ALA A 15 -1.80 -17.51 -15.65
C ALA A 15 -2.78 -18.09 -14.62
N ILE A 16 -2.34 -19.06 -13.82
CA ILE A 16 -3.12 -19.61 -12.70
C ILE A 16 -3.40 -18.52 -11.66
N GLY A 17 -2.39 -17.74 -11.27
CA GLY A 17 -2.57 -16.62 -10.35
C GLY A 17 -3.59 -15.61 -10.86
N ILE A 18 -3.54 -15.26 -12.15
CA ILE A 18 -4.50 -14.36 -12.80
C ILE A 18 -5.90 -14.93 -12.74
N ALA A 19 -6.06 -16.23 -13.03
CA ALA A 19 -7.37 -16.90 -12.97
C ALA A 19 -7.94 -16.90 -11.54
N VAL A 20 -7.12 -17.16 -10.53
CA VAL A 20 -7.54 -17.14 -9.11
C VAL A 20 -7.97 -15.74 -8.70
N VAL A 21 -7.19 -14.71 -9.03
CA VAL A 21 -7.55 -13.32 -8.72
C VAL A 21 -8.80 -12.89 -9.48
N ALA A 22 -8.92 -13.24 -10.76
CA ALA A 22 -10.14 -12.98 -11.53
C ALA A 22 -11.38 -13.62 -10.88
N ALA A 23 -11.27 -14.87 -10.40
CA ALA A 23 -12.34 -15.53 -9.67
C ALA A 23 -12.71 -14.79 -8.37
N LEU A 24 -11.72 -14.30 -7.61
CA LEU A 24 -11.96 -13.48 -6.41
C LEU A 24 -12.65 -12.14 -6.75
N LEU A 25 -12.26 -11.49 -7.84
CA LEU A 25 -12.88 -10.24 -8.27
C LEU A 25 -14.32 -10.46 -8.77
N LEU A 26 -14.58 -11.54 -9.50
CA LEU A 26 -15.93 -11.94 -9.88
C LEU A 26 -16.80 -12.26 -8.65
N ALA A 27 -16.23 -12.95 -7.66
CA ALA A 27 -16.89 -13.16 -6.39
C ALA A 27 -17.18 -11.83 -5.69
N SER A 28 -16.24 -10.88 -5.67
CA SER A 28 -16.44 -9.54 -5.08
C SER A 28 -17.58 -8.76 -5.73
N LEU A 29 -17.76 -8.89 -7.05
CA LEU A 29 -18.88 -8.30 -7.79
C LEU A 29 -20.21 -8.99 -7.48
N ALA A 30 -20.19 -10.30 -7.25
CA ALA A 30 -21.37 -11.10 -6.93
C ALA A 30 -21.81 -10.96 -5.45
N THR A 31 -20.86 -10.73 -4.53
CA THR A 31 -21.12 -10.63 -3.10
C THR A 31 -21.62 -9.23 -2.70
N GLY A 32 -22.84 -9.17 -2.18
CA GLY A 32 -23.42 -7.98 -1.56
C GLY A 32 -24.81 -8.29 -0.99
N GLN A 33 -25.22 -7.55 0.03
CA GLN A 33 -26.51 -7.77 0.70
C GLN A 33 -27.70 -7.31 -0.15
N TYR A 34 -27.51 -6.27 -0.97
CA TYR A 34 -28.55 -5.77 -1.86
C TYR A 34 -28.80 -6.75 -3.00
N ASP A 35 -30.05 -7.18 -3.20
CA ASP A 35 -30.45 -8.02 -4.32
C ASP A 35 -30.43 -7.19 -5.60
N ILE A 36 -29.41 -7.39 -6.43
CA ILE A 36 -29.21 -6.70 -7.70
C ILE A 36 -29.93 -7.37 -8.88
N LEU A 37 -30.48 -8.57 -8.70
CA LEU A 37 -31.15 -9.33 -9.77
C LEU A 37 -32.67 -9.24 -9.66
N GLY A 38 -33.20 -9.12 -8.44
CA GLY A 38 -34.63 -9.00 -8.17
C GLY A 38 -35.18 -7.58 -8.06
N SER A 39 -34.32 -6.56 -7.89
CA SER A 39 -34.74 -5.16 -7.73
C SER A 39 -34.72 -4.37 -9.03
N GLU A 40 -35.64 -3.39 -9.16
CA GLU A 40 -35.76 -2.55 -10.36
C GLU A 40 -34.51 -1.65 -10.59
N ASP A 41 -33.84 -1.24 -9.51
CA ASP A 41 -32.63 -0.42 -9.49
C ASP A 41 -31.34 -1.24 -9.33
N GLY A 42 -31.41 -2.57 -9.41
CA GLY A 42 -30.29 -3.48 -9.18
C GLY A 42 -29.07 -3.19 -10.06
N ARG A 43 -29.29 -2.80 -11.32
CA ARG A 43 -28.22 -2.39 -12.25
C ARG A 43 -27.53 -1.09 -11.81
N GLU A 44 -28.29 -0.12 -11.30
CA GLU A 44 -27.74 1.15 -10.83
C GLU A 44 -26.91 0.91 -9.57
N MET A 45 -27.45 0.17 -8.58
CA MET A 45 -26.70 -0.20 -7.38
C MET A 45 -25.41 -0.97 -7.67
N PHE A 46 -25.44 -1.87 -8.65
CA PHE A 46 -24.25 -2.59 -9.12
C PHE A 46 -23.15 -1.64 -9.63
N MET A 47 -23.52 -0.66 -10.46
CA MET A 47 -22.59 0.32 -11.02
C MET A 47 -22.14 1.37 -10.01
N THR A 48 -22.99 1.72 -9.04
CA THR A 48 -22.71 2.78 -8.06
C THR A 48 -21.81 2.31 -6.91
N THR A 49 -21.89 1.02 -6.53
CA THR A 49 -21.21 0.49 -5.34
C THR A 49 -20.27 -0.68 -5.65
N ARG A 50 -20.74 -1.74 -6.32
CA ARG A 50 -19.97 -2.99 -6.48
C ARG A 50 -18.79 -2.80 -7.42
N VAL A 51 -19.00 -2.20 -8.59
CA VAL A 51 -17.94 -1.94 -9.57
C VAL A 51 -16.87 -0.98 -9.00
N PRO A 52 -17.22 0.20 -8.44
CA PRO A 52 -16.27 1.10 -7.77
C PRO A 52 -15.45 0.40 -6.70
N ARG A 53 -16.10 -0.39 -5.83
CA ARG A 53 -15.44 -1.13 -4.77
C ARG A 53 -14.43 -2.14 -5.32
N THR A 54 -14.81 -2.93 -6.33
CA THR A 54 -13.89 -3.90 -6.94
C THR A 54 -12.71 -3.22 -7.63
N ILE A 55 -12.92 -2.10 -8.33
CA ILE A 55 -11.82 -1.31 -8.91
C ILE A 55 -10.89 -0.78 -7.81
N ALA A 56 -11.44 -0.28 -6.71
CA ALA A 56 -10.63 0.20 -5.60
C ALA A 56 -9.80 -0.90 -4.94
N LEU A 57 -10.35 -2.12 -4.78
CA LEU A 57 -9.59 -3.28 -4.28
C LEU A 57 -8.37 -3.55 -5.17
N VAL A 58 -8.56 -3.51 -6.49
CA VAL A 58 -7.48 -3.73 -7.46
C VAL A 58 -6.42 -2.64 -7.37
N LEU A 59 -6.83 -1.37 -7.44
CA LEU A 59 -5.90 -0.25 -7.45
C LEU A 59 -5.15 -0.12 -6.12
N ALA A 60 -5.86 -0.15 -4.98
CA ALA A 60 -5.26 -0.04 -3.67
C ALA A 60 -4.34 -1.24 -3.34
N GLY A 61 -4.79 -2.46 -3.65
CA GLY A 61 -4.01 -3.68 -3.39
C GLY A 61 -2.70 -3.70 -4.18
N ALA A 62 -2.75 -3.39 -5.48
CA ALA A 62 -1.55 -3.32 -6.31
C ALA A 62 -0.60 -2.20 -5.85
N ALA A 63 -1.16 -1.03 -5.54
CA ALA A 63 -0.40 0.15 -5.14
C ALA A 63 0.35 0.00 -3.83
N MET A 64 -0.31 -0.53 -2.80
CA MET A 64 0.28 -0.69 -1.47
C MET A 64 1.33 -1.80 -1.47
N ALA A 65 1.08 -2.90 -2.19
CA ALA A 65 2.08 -3.96 -2.39
C ALA A 65 3.32 -3.44 -3.14
N MET A 66 3.12 -2.68 -4.22
CA MET A 66 4.21 -2.07 -4.98
C MET A 66 4.96 -1.03 -4.15
N SER A 67 4.25 -0.15 -3.42
CA SER A 67 4.87 0.87 -2.56
C SER A 67 5.73 0.24 -1.49
N GLY A 68 5.29 -0.89 -0.94
CA GLY A 68 6.10 -1.75 -0.07
C GLY A 68 7.40 -2.20 -0.72
N LEU A 69 7.33 -2.79 -1.91
CA LEU A 69 8.51 -3.26 -2.64
C LEU A 69 9.49 -2.12 -2.95
N VAL A 70 9.00 -0.97 -3.40
CA VAL A 70 9.85 0.21 -3.65
C VAL A 70 10.47 0.72 -2.34
N MET A 71 9.70 0.78 -1.25
CA MET A 71 10.20 1.20 0.06
C MET A 71 11.32 0.27 0.56
N GLN A 72 11.17 -1.04 0.38
CA GLN A 72 12.20 -2.02 0.74
C GLN A 72 13.49 -1.82 -0.04
N LEU A 73 13.40 -1.47 -1.33
CA LEU A 73 14.58 -1.16 -2.15
C LEU A 73 15.24 0.14 -1.70
N LEU A 74 14.48 1.22 -1.51
CA LEU A 74 15.03 2.52 -1.10
C LEU A 74 15.68 2.48 0.28
N THR A 75 15.13 1.68 1.20
CA THR A 75 15.66 1.52 2.57
C THR A 75 16.66 0.38 2.69
N GLN A 76 16.85 -0.39 1.63
CA GLN A 76 17.66 -1.62 1.61
C GLN A 76 17.28 -2.60 2.74
N ASN A 77 15.98 -2.65 3.07
CA ASN A 77 15.49 -3.39 4.21
C ASN A 77 14.15 -4.05 3.91
N ARG A 78 14.12 -5.38 4.00
CA ARG A 78 12.95 -6.20 3.70
C ARG A 78 11.83 -6.10 4.73
N PHE A 79 12.09 -5.60 5.93
CA PHE A 79 11.07 -5.49 6.99
C PHE A 79 10.39 -4.12 7.01
N VAL A 80 10.45 -3.38 5.90
CA VAL A 80 9.94 -2.02 5.79
C VAL A 80 8.81 -1.95 4.75
N GLU A 81 7.80 -1.14 5.07
CA GLU A 81 6.69 -0.71 4.23
C GLU A 81 6.21 0.71 4.65
N PRO A 82 5.34 1.38 3.89
CA PRO A 82 4.88 2.73 4.21
C PRO A 82 4.33 2.91 5.63
N SER A 83 3.52 1.99 6.16
CA SER A 83 3.03 1.99 7.55
C SER A 83 4.14 1.86 8.59
N THR A 84 5.16 1.03 8.34
CA THR A 84 6.28 0.89 9.30
C THR A 84 7.24 2.07 9.29
N THR A 85 7.25 2.91 8.24
CA THR A 85 8.10 4.11 8.15
C THR A 85 7.43 5.37 8.70
N GLY A 86 6.17 5.27 9.15
CA GLY A 86 5.38 6.42 9.57
C GLY A 86 4.64 7.13 8.43
N THR A 87 4.81 6.71 7.17
CA THR A 87 4.28 7.42 5.99
C THR A 87 2.75 7.55 6.04
N THR A 88 2.07 6.53 6.54
CA THR A 88 0.61 6.50 6.68
C THR A 88 0.14 7.44 7.80
N GLU A 89 0.87 7.51 8.91
CA GLU A 89 0.60 8.41 10.02
C GLU A 89 0.77 9.87 9.59
N TRP A 90 1.79 10.17 8.79
CA TRP A 90 1.96 11.48 8.16
C TRP A 90 0.83 11.81 7.18
N ALA A 91 0.39 10.85 6.36
CA ALA A 91 -0.76 11.03 5.48
C ALA A 91 -2.03 11.37 6.29
N GLY A 92 -2.25 10.67 7.41
CA GLY A 92 -3.35 10.92 8.34
C GLY A 92 -3.28 12.31 8.97
N LEU A 93 -2.10 12.75 9.40
CA LEU A 93 -1.89 14.11 9.91
C LEU A 93 -2.17 15.18 8.85
N GLY A 94 -1.74 14.96 7.61
CA GLY A 94 -2.01 15.86 6.48
C GLY A 94 -3.50 15.97 6.19
N LEU A 95 -4.19 14.83 6.16
CA LEU A 95 -5.64 14.77 5.99
C LEU A 95 -6.38 15.52 7.11
N LEU A 96 -6.02 15.25 8.37
CA LEU A 96 -6.58 15.94 9.54
C LEU A 96 -6.34 17.45 9.47
N THR A 97 -5.12 17.86 9.15
CA THR A 97 -4.74 19.27 9.02
C THR A 97 -5.57 19.97 7.93
N THR A 98 -5.72 19.34 6.77
CA THR A 98 -6.55 19.89 5.69
C THR A 98 -8.02 20.01 6.10
N MET A 99 -8.59 19.03 6.79
CA MET A 99 -9.98 19.11 7.24
C MET A 99 -10.21 20.18 8.31
N VAL A 100 -9.24 20.41 9.19
CA VAL A 100 -9.34 21.42 10.24
C VAL A 100 -9.19 22.83 9.65
N LEU A 101 -8.22 23.03 8.76
CA LEU A 101 -7.99 24.34 8.13
C LEU A 101 -9.02 24.67 7.05
N PHE A 102 -9.49 23.66 6.32
CA PHE A 102 -10.44 23.77 5.23
C PHE A 102 -11.58 22.75 5.42
N PRO A 103 -12.58 23.03 6.26
CA PRO A 103 -13.67 22.08 6.56
C PRO A 103 -14.49 21.68 5.33
N ALA A 104 -14.68 22.62 4.39
CA ALA A 104 -15.38 22.38 3.12
C ALA A 104 -14.46 21.82 2.01
N SER A 105 -13.28 21.31 2.36
CA SER A 105 -12.33 20.75 1.40
C SER A 105 -12.93 19.58 0.61
N THR A 106 -12.69 19.61 -0.68
CA THR A 106 -12.94 18.53 -1.63
C THR A 106 -12.03 17.33 -1.35
N ILE A 107 -12.38 16.17 -1.92
CA ILE A 107 -11.56 14.95 -1.85
C ILE A 107 -10.15 15.22 -2.42
N LEU A 108 -10.05 15.99 -3.50
CA LEU A 108 -8.76 16.32 -4.12
C LEU A 108 -7.87 17.15 -3.19
N GLU A 109 -8.41 18.15 -2.51
CA GLU A 109 -7.64 19.00 -1.57
C GLU A 109 -7.14 18.19 -0.38
N ARG A 110 -8.01 17.33 0.17
CA ARG A 110 -7.67 16.35 1.22
C ARG A 110 -6.54 15.43 0.79
N MET A 111 -6.58 14.95 -0.46
CA MET A 111 -5.51 14.14 -1.04
C MET A 111 -4.21 14.90 -1.17
N ILE A 112 -4.24 16.14 -1.64
CA ILE A 112 -3.02 16.97 -1.74
C ILE A 112 -2.38 17.10 -0.36
N GLY A 113 -3.17 17.39 0.69
CA GLY A 113 -2.70 17.43 2.07
C GLY A 113 -2.05 16.12 2.52
N ALA A 114 -2.73 15.00 2.33
CA ALA A 114 -2.22 13.67 2.69
C ALA A 114 -0.93 13.32 1.94
N VAL A 115 -0.87 13.57 0.63
CA VAL A 115 0.31 13.29 -0.21
C VAL A 115 1.48 14.18 0.20
N LEU A 116 1.27 15.48 0.43
CA LEU A 116 2.33 16.39 0.85
C LEU A 116 2.93 15.99 2.19
N PHE A 117 2.09 15.73 3.20
CA PHE A 117 2.59 15.33 4.51
C PHE A 117 3.26 13.95 4.46
N SER A 118 2.70 12.98 3.73
CA SER A 118 3.34 11.66 3.57
C SER A 118 4.71 11.77 2.90
N PHE A 119 4.88 12.65 1.91
CA PHE A 119 6.17 12.92 1.27
C PHE A 119 7.17 13.54 2.25
N VAL A 120 6.75 14.59 2.97
CA VAL A 120 7.58 15.26 4.00
C VAL A 120 7.98 14.25 5.08
N GLY A 121 7.03 13.45 5.56
CA GLY A 121 7.25 12.44 6.57
C GLY A 121 8.24 11.36 6.16
N THR A 122 8.10 10.86 4.94
CA THR A 122 9.03 9.87 4.37
C THR A 122 10.43 10.48 4.21
N MET A 123 10.53 11.75 3.79
CA MET A 123 11.81 12.46 3.74
C MET A 123 12.43 12.64 5.12
N VAL A 124 11.66 13.00 6.14
CA VAL A 124 12.12 13.06 7.54
C VAL A 124 12.66 11.69 7.96
N PHE A 125 11.92 10.61 7.69
CA PHE A 125 12.39 9.25 7.96
C PHE A 125 13.75 8.95 7.29
N PHE A 126 13.93 9.26 6.00
CA PHE A 126 15.21 9.07 5.32
C PHE A 126 16.34 9.96 5.87
N LEU A 127 16.04 11.17 6.32
CA LEU A 127 17.02 12.05 6.98
C LEU A 127 17.52 11.45 8.30
N PHE A 128 16.63 10.86 9.10
CA PHE A 128 17.02 10.12 10.30
C PHE A 128 17.84 8.89 9.95
N LEU A 129 17.39 8.11 8.96
CA LEU A 129 18.07 6.88 8.54
C LEU A 129 19.52 7.14 8.11
N ARG A 130 19.80 8.25 7.42
CA ARG A 130 21.16 8.65 7.02
C ARG A 130 22.10 8.92 8.20
N ARG A 131 21.58 9.28 9.37
CA ARG A 131 22.39 9.56 10.57
C ARG A 131 22.65 8.33 11.42
N VAL A 132 21.97 7.22 11.16
CA VAL A 132 22.10 6.00 11.95
C VAL A 132 23.16 5.10 11.33
N THR A 133 24.25 4.88 12.07
CA THR A 133 25.38 4.04 11.63
C THR A 133 25.13 2.54 11.86
N LEU A 134 24.23 2.18 12.78
CA LEU A 134 23.88 0.81 13.11
C LEU A 134 22.89 0.24 12.08
N ARG A 135 23.40 -0.59 11.15
CA ARG A 135 22.62 -1.22 10.08
C ARG A 135 22.03 -2.58 10.46
N SER A 136 21.46 -2.71 11.66
CA SER A 136 20.63 -3.89 11.93
C SER A 136 19.32 -3.77 11.15
N SER A 137 18.90 -4.88 10.53
CA SER A 137 17.65 -4.93 9.75
C SER A 137 16.41 -4.58 10.60
N LEU A 138 16.50 -4.67 11.92
CA LEU A 138 15.40 -4.32 12.82
C LEU A 138 15.38 -2.84 13.21
N ILE A 139 16.51 -2.14 13.13
CA ILE A 139 16.60 -0.73 13.57
C ILE A 139 15.79 0.18 12.64
N VAL A 140 15.80 -0.10 11.33
CA VAL A 140 15.11 0.74 10.33
C VAL A 140 13.59 0.77 10.56
N PRO A 141 12.88 -0.37 10.71
CA PRO A 141 11.47 -0.36 11.11
C PRO A 141 11.23 0.29 12.48
N ILE A 142 12.10 0.04 13.48
CA ILE A 142 11.93 0.61 14.82
C ILE A 142 11.93 2.14 14.77
N ILE A 143 12.86 2.75 14.03
CA ILE A 143 12.90 4.21 13.84
C ILE A 143 11.59 4.70 13.23
N GLY A 144 11.09 4.02 12.20
CA GLY A 144 9.85 4.39 11.54
C GLY A 144 8.63 4.28 12.45
N ILE A 145 8.51 3.19 13.23
CA ILE A 145 7.45 3.01 14.23
C ILE A 145 7.52 4.10 15.30
N MET A 146 8.72 4.46 15.78
CA MET A 146 8.90 5.53 16.76
C MET A 146 8.49 6.89 16.21
N LEU A 147 8.92 7.23 14.98
CA LEU A 147 8.52 8.47 14.32
C LEU A 147 7.01 8.51 14.05
N GLY A 148 6.44 7.40 13.57
CA GLY A 148 5.00 7.24 13.37
C GLY A 148 4.22 7.42 14.67
N ALA A 149 4.68 6.86 15.79
CA ALA A 149 4.06 7.04 17.10
C ALA A 149 4.05 8.51 17.57
N VAL A 150 5.13 9.26 17.33
CA VAL A 150 5.17 10.71 17.62
C VAL A 150 4.13 11.45 16.78
N VAL A 151 4.08 11.19 15.47
CA VAL A 151 3.11 11.81 14.56
C VAL A 151 1.68 11.43 14.91
N SER A 152 1.45 10.17 15.29
CA SER A 152 0.16 9.68 15.76
C SER A 152 -0.26 10.37 17.06
N ALA A 153 0.65 10.58 18.01
CA ALA A 153 0.35 11.31 19.24
C ALA A 153 -0.03 12.77 18.97
N VAL A 154 0.68 13.44 18.06
CA VAL A 154 0.33 14.79 17.59
C VAL A 154 -1.04 14.78 16.91
N SER A 155 -1.28 13.84 15.99
CA SER A 155 -2.56 13.70 15.28
C SER A 155 -3.72 13.47 16.25
N SER A 156 -3.55 12.60 17.25
CA SER A 156 -4.55 12.33 18.28
C SER A 156 -4.83 13.56 19.14
N PHE A 157 -3.79 14.31 19.54
CA PHE A 157 -3.98 15.57 20.28
C PHE A 157 -4.78 16.59 19.47
N PHE A 158 -4.42 16.81 18.21
CA PHE A 158 -5.17 17.70 17.31
C PHE A 158 -6.61 17.20 17.08
N ALA A 159 -6.80 15.89 16.91
CA ALA A 159 -8.12 15.32 16.69
C ALA A 159 -9.01 15.43 17.94
N LEU A 160 -8.43 15.35 19.14
CA LEU A 160 -9.14 15.60 20.40
C LEU A 160 -9.60 17.04 20.52
N THR A 161 -8.72 18.01 20.24
CA THR A 161 -9.07 19.44 20.36
C THR A 161 -10.06 19.90 19.29
N THR A 162 -10.16 19.20 18.17
CA THR A 162 -11.05 19.53 17.05
C THR A 162 -12.29 18.64 16.94
N ASN A 163 -12.53 17.74 17.91
CA ASN A 163 -13.62 16.75 17.88
C ASN A 163 -13.59 15.82 16.64
N MET A 164 -12.41 15.57 16.08
CA MET A 164 -12.18 14.71 14.92
C MET A 164 -11.65 13.31 15.29
N LEU A 165 -11.59 12.95 16.58
CA LEU A 165 -11.03 11.66 17.03
C LEU A 165 -11.73 10.45 16.38
N GLN A 166 -13.05 10.50 16.23
CA GLN A 166 -13.80 9.42 15.57
C GLN A 166 -13.43 9.31 14.08
N GLN A 167 -13.29 10.44 13.36
CA GLN A 167 -12.90 10.43 11.96
C GLN A 167 -11.48 9.89 11.78
N LEU A 168 -10.56 10.31 12.66
CA LEU A 168 -9.20 9.77 12.70
C LEU A 168 -9.21 8.24 12.89
N GLY A 169 -10.02 7.74 13.83
CA GLY A 169 -10.18 6.31 14.06
C GLY A 169 -10.71 5.56 12.83
N ILE A 170 -11.69 6.11 12.11
CA ILE A 170 -12.24 5.52 10.88
C ILE A 170 -11.15 5.40 9.80
N TRP A 171 -10.26 6.37 9.63
CA TRP A 171 -9.19 6.28 8.62
C TRP A 171 -8.12 5.24 8.93
N PHE A 172 -7.81 5.04 10.22
CA PHE A 172 -6.93 3.93 10.62
C PHE A 172 -7.63 2.56 10.52
N MET A 173 -8.97 2.54 10.54
CA MET A 173 -9.79 1.36 10.25
C MET A 173 -10.09 1.23 8.74
N GLY A 174 -9.05 1.00 7.94
CA GLY A 174 -9.18 0.87 6.49
C GLY A 174 -10.28 -0.09 6.04
N SER A 175 -11.21 0.42 5.23
CA SER A 175 -12.38 -0.29 4.73
C SER A 175 -12.78 0.18 3.34
N PHE A 176 -13.39 -0.70 2.57
CA PHE A 176 -13.91 -0.40 1.24
C PHE A 176 -15.43 -0.14 1.23
N THR A 177 -16.09 -0.15 2.40
CA THR A 177 -17.53 0.09 2.54
C THR A 177 -17.95 1.48 2.03
N SER A 178 -17.10 2.49 2.21
CA SER A 178 -17.37 3.87 1.81
C SER A 178 -17.02 4.16 0.34
N VAL A 179 -16.62 3.16 -0.43
CA VAL A 179 -16.22 3.35 -1.84
C VAL A 179 -17.43 3.26 -2.75
N TYR A 180 -17.81 4.40 -3.32
CA TYR A 180 -18.88 4.53 -4.32
C TYR A 180 -18.48 5.53 -5.41
N THR A 181 -19.33 5.68 -6.42
CA THR A 181 -19.12 6.61 -7.54
C THR A 181 -18.93 8.05 -7.05
N GLY A 182 -17.89 8.73 -7.52
CA GLY A 182 -17.46 10.06 -7.08
C GLY A 182 -16.29 10.06 -6.08
N GLN A 183 -15.97 8.92 -5.47
CA GLN A 183 -14.81 8.78 -4.57
C GLN A 183 -13.67 7.93 -5.13
N TYR A 184 -13.97 6.87 -5.88
CA TYR A 184 -12.96 5.91 -6.34
C TYR A 184 -12.13 6.42 -7.52
N GLU A 185 -12.61 7.40 -8.26
CA GLU A 185 -12.02 7.90 -9.50
C GLU A 185 -10.61 8.47 -9.27
N VAL A 186 -10.37 9.03 -8.09
CA VAL A 186 -9.05 9.55 -7.72
C VAL A 186 -8.00 8.45 -7.57
N LEU A 187 -8.42 7.19 -7.35
CA LEU A 187 -7.50 6.04 -7.33
C LEU A 187 -6.87 5.77 -8.70
N TRP A 188 -7.43 6.28 -9.80
CA TRP A 188 -6.79 6.19 -11.13
C TRP A 188 -5.43 6.89 -11.15
N LEU A 189 -5.19 7.89 -10.29
CA LEU A 189 -3.85 8.49 -10.14
C LEU A 189 -2.81 7.44 -9.76
N VAL A 190 -3.21 6.44 -8.97
CA VAL A 190 -2.32 5.38 -8.52
C VAL A 190 -1.96 4.41 -9.65
N LEU A 191 -2.83 4.25 -10.65
CA LEU A 191 -2.47 3.53 -11.88
C LEU A 191 -1.30 4.21 -12.61
N VAL A 192 -1.30 5.55 -12.66
CA VAL A 192 -0.18 6.31 -13.23
C VAL A 192 1.10 6.04 -12.44
N VAL A 193 1.03 6.03 -11.10
CA VAL A 193 2.17 5.69 -10.24
C VAL A 193 2.69 4.28 -10.54
N LEU A 194 1.82 3.28 -10.68
CA LEU A 194 2.21 1.91 -11.04
C LEU A 194 2.95 1.84 -12.37
N ILE A 195 2.45 2.55 -13.39
CA ILE A 195 3.11 2.64 -14.71
C ILE A 195 4.49 3.28 -14.57
N VAL A 196 4.60 4.40 -13.84
CA VAL A 196 5.89 5.08 -13.64
C VAL A 196 6.88 4.18 -12.90
N VAL A 197 6.45 3.46 -11.87
CA VAL A 197 7.33 2.52 -11.16
C VAL A 197 7.80 1.39 -12.08
N PHE A 198 6.91 0.86 -12.94
CA PHE A 198 7.31 -0.15 -13.92
C PHE A 198 8.38 0.38 -14.90
N LEU A 199 8.24 1.64 -15.37
CA LEU A 199 9.23 2.28 -16.25
C LEU A 199 10.58 2.52 -15.54
N PHE A 200 10.56 2.79 -14.23
CA PHE A 200 11.76 3.03 -13.43
C PHE A 200 12.29 1.78 -12.72
N ALA A 201 11.70 0.60 -12.94
CA ALA A 201 11.99 -0.63 -12.20
C ALA A 201 13.48 -1.00 -12.22
N ASP A 202 14.13 -0.95 -13.39
CA ASP A 202 15.55 -1.30 -13.51
C ASP A 202 16.43 -0.33 -12.69
N ARG A 203 16.09 0.98 -12.69
CA ARG A 203 16.84 2.01 -11.94
C ARG A 203 16.62 1.90 -10.44
N LEU A 204 15.40 1.60 -10.00
CA LEU A 204 15.07 1.38 -8.58
C LEU A 204 15.73 0.12 -8.04
N THR A 205 15.88 -0.93 -8.85
CA THR A 205 16.63 -2.14 -8.49
C THR A 205 18.08 -1.81 -8.19
N VAL A 206 18.72 -1.00 -9.04
CA VAL A 206 20.11 -0.56 -8.83
C VAL A 206 20.25 0.29 -7.56
N VAL A 207 19.28 1.16 -7.26
CA VAL A 207 19.24 1.93 -6.00
C VAL A 207 19.20 0.99 -4.78
N GLY A 208 18.48 -0.13 -4.89
CA GLY A 208 18.45 -1.17 -3.86
C GLY A 208 19.83 -1.79 -3.53
N LEU A 209 20.79 -1.74 -4.47
CA LEU A 209 22.16 -2.19 -4.24
C LEU A 209 22.99 -1.20 -3.41
N GLY A 210 22.51 0.03 -3.26
CA GLY A 210 23.10 1.06 -2.42
C GLY A 210 23.64 2.25 -3.19
N GLU A 211 24.01 3.28 -2.43
CA GLU A 211 24.45 4.56 -3.00
C GLU A 211 25.71 4.42 -3.87
N GLU A 212 26.73 3.70 -3.39
CA GLU A 212 27.97 3.47 -4.13
C GLU A 212 27.76 2.69 -5.44
N ALA A 213 26.92 1.65 -5.41
CA ALA A 213 26.62 0.86 -6.61
C ALA A 213 25.86 1.70 -7.65
N ALA A 214 24.89 2.50 -7.20
CA ALA A 214 24.11 3.37 -8.07
C ALA A 214 24.98 4.48 -8.71
N THR A 215 25.85 5.13 -7.93
CA THR A 215 26.73 6.19 -8.44
C THR A 215 27.78 5.65 -9.40
N ASN A 216 28.36 4.47 -9.12
CA ASN A 216 29.31 3.81 -10.03
C ASN A 216 28.70 3.41 -11.38
N LEU A 217 27.39 3.15 -11.42
CA LEU A 217 26.65 2.86 -12.66
C LEU A 217 26.12 4.14 -13.35
N GLY A 218 26.53 5.32 -12.88
CA GLY A 218 26.15 6.62 -13.48
C GLY A 218 24.75 7.11 -13.11
N LEU A 219 24.09 6.50 -12.12
CA LEU A 219 22.79 6.93 -11.65
C LEU A 219 22.92 7.96 -10.52
N ASN A 220 22.02 8.94 -10.51
CA ASN A 220 21.91 9.88 -9.39
C ASN A 220 21.03 9.27 -8.28
N TYR A 221 21.66 8.73 -7.24
CA TYR A 221 20.99 8.08 -6.11
C TYR A 221 19.95 9.00 -5.43
N ASN A 222 20.32 10.25 -5.13
CA ASN A 222 19.44 11.21 -4.48
C ASN A 222 18.20 11.54 -5.31
N ARG A 223 18.35 11.64 -6.64
CA ARG A 223 17.22 11.89 -7.55
C ARG A 223 16.26 10.71 -7.58
N LEU A 224 16.78 9.48 -7.62
CA LEU A 224 15.94 8.28 -7.63
C LEU A 224 15.26 8.05 -6.28
N LEU A 225 15.94 8.36 -5.17
CA LEU A 225 15.33 8.37 -3.85
C LEU A 225 14.14 9.34 -3.79
N LEU A 226 14.32 10.57 -4.29
CA LEU A 226 13.25 11.58 -4.31
C LEU A 226 12.07 11.16 -5.19
N ILE A 227 12.34 10.60 -6.38
CA ILE A 227 11.31 10.06 -7.28
C ILE A 227 10.57 8.90 -6.60
N GLY A 228 11.29 7.93 -6.05
CA GLY A 228 10.70 6.76 -5.38
C GLY A 228 9.84 7.16 -4.18
N THR A 229 10.33 8.07 -3.34
CA THR A 229 9.55 8.62 -2.23
C THR A 229 8.32 9.39 -2.71
N GLY A 230 8.42 10.18 -3.78
CA GLY A 230 7.28 10.86 -4.40
C GLY A 230 6.20 9.88 -4.84
N LEU A 231 6.60 8.79 -5.49
CA LEU A 231 5.67 7.75 -5.97
C LEU A 231 4.99 7.02 -4.79
N ILE A 232 5.74 6.65 -3.75
CA ILE A 232 5.20 6.04 -2.53
C ILE A 232 4.24 6.99 -1.81
N ALA A 233 4.60 8.28 -1.69
CA ALA A 233 3.78 9.28 -1.03
C ALA A 233 2.45 9.51 -1.77
N ILE A 234 2.48 9.59 -3.10
CA ILE A 234 1.26 9.69 -3.91
C ILE A 234 0.39 8.44 -3.72
N ALA A 235 0.95 7.25 -3.88
CA ALA A 235 0.18 6.01 -3.72
C ALA A 235 -0.41 5.87 -2.30
N THR A 236 0.40 6.06 -1.26
CA THR A 236 -0.02 5.94 0.13
C THR A 236 -1.06 7.01 0.49
N GLY A 237 -0.83 8.27 0.10
CA GLY A 237 -1.76 9.37 0.39
C GLY A 237 -3.11 9.17 -0.29
N VAL A 238 -3.13 8.81 -1.58
CA VAL A 238 -4.39 8.56 -2.31
C VAL A 238 -5.15 7.39 -1.69
N VAL A 239 -4.49 6.26 -1.44
CA VAL A 239 -5.13 5.08 -0.84
C VAL A 239 -5.63 5.39 0.57
N THR A 240 -4.86 6.13 1.38
CA THR A 240 -5.26 6.49 2.75
C THR A 240 -6.51 7.36 2.77
N VAL A 241 -6.68 8.29 1.82
CA VAL A 241 -7.87 9.15 1.76
C VAL A 241 -9.12 8.39 1.33
N VAL A 242 -9.00 7.46 0.38
CA VAL A 242 -10.16 6.76 -0.19
C VAL A 242 -10.55 5.51 0.60
N VAL A 243 -9.55 4.74 1.03
CA VAL A 243 -9.74 3.42 1.64
C VAL A 243 -9.32 3.41 3.12
N GLY A 244 -8.36 4.24 3.49
CA GLY A 244 -7.72 4.22 4.81
C GLY A 244 -6.47 3.34 4.85
N SER A 245 -6.03 3.01 6.06
CA SER A 245 -4.78 2.26 6.29
C SER A 245 -4.92 0.78 5.93
N LEU A 246 -4.00 0.26 5.11
CA LEU A 246 -3.88 -1.16 4.75
C LEU A 246 -2.53 -1.71 5.27
N PRO A 247 -2.46 -2.13 6.55
CA PRO A 247 -1.21 -2.52 7.18
C PRO A 247 -0.67 -3.84 6.62
N PHE A 248 0.64 -4.07 6.71
CA PHE A 248 1.37 -5.29 6.34
C PHE A 248 1.34 -5.72 4.87
N LEU A 249 0.50 -5.13 4.02
CA LEU A 249 0.42 -5.54 2.61
C LEU A 249 1.73 -5.29 1.87
N GLY A 250 2.30 -4.10 2.06
CA GLY A 250 3.57 -3.70 1.45
C GLY A 250 4.76 -4.46 2.02
N LEU A 251 4.63 -5.03 3.21
CA LEU A 251 5.66 -5.85 3.80
C LEU A 251 5.57 -7.29 3.30
N ILE A 252 4.40 -7.92 3.39
CA ILE A 252 4.26 -9.37 3.16
C ILE A 252 4.35 -9.72 1.69
N VAL A 253 3.64 -8.98 0.84
CA VAL A 253 3.49 -9.34 -0.56
C VAL A 253 4.84 -9.36 -1.28
N PRO A 254 5.68 -8.30 -1.20
CA PRO A 254 6.99 -8.30 -1.85
C PRO A 254 7.90 -9.40 -1.32
N ASN A 255 7.89 -9.62 0.00
CA ASN A 255 8.73 -10.62 0.63
C ASN A 255 8.37 -12.05 0.22
N VAL A 256 7.09 -12.38 0.19
CA VAL A 256 6.61 -13.70 -0.25
C VAL A 256 7.00 -13.93 -1.71
N VAL A 257 6.84 -12.91 -2.57
CA VAL A 257 7.26 -13.01 -3.98
C VAL A 257 8.77 -13.18 -4.10
N SER A 258 9.56 -12.39 -3.36
CA SER A 258 11.03 -12.47 -3.37
C SER A 258 11.55 -13.82 -2.88
N MET A 259 10.91 -14.44 -1.88
CA MET A 259 11.27 -15.77 -1.40
C MET A 259 11.12 -16.86 -2.48
N VAL A 260 10.21 -16.67 -3.44
CA VAL A 260 9.90 -17.66 -4.49
C VAL A 260 10.65 -17.36 -5.79
N ARG A 261 10.83 -16.08 -6.16
CA ARG A 261 11.36 -15.68 -7.47
C ARG A 261 12.71 -14.93 -7.43
N GLY A 262 13.23 -14.59 -6.25
CA GLY A 262 14.41 -13.73 -6.09
C GLY A 262 14.07 -12.24 -6.10
N ASP A 263 15.07 -11.35 -6.18
CA ASP A 263 14.90 -9.90 -5.89
C ASP A 263 14.81 -8.97 -7.12
N ASP A 264 14.51 -9.49 -8.30
CA ASP A 264 14.38 -8.65 -9.50
C ASP A 264 13.03 -7.89 -9.52
N LEU A 265 13.06 -6.57 -9.34
CA LEU A 265 11.87 -5.71 -9.31
C LEU A 265 11.02 -5.87 -10.56
N ARG A 266 11.63 -5.87 -11.75
CA ARG A 266 10.88 -5.79 -13.01
C ARG A 266 10.10 -7.07 -13.28
N SER A 267 10.70 -8.23 -13.00
CA SER A 267 10.02 -9.52 -13.16
C SER A 267 9.05 -9.83 -12.01
N ASN A 268 9.27 -9.25 -10.82
CA ASN A 268 8.40 -9.44 -9.66
C ASN A 268 7.21 -8.49 -9.63
N LEU A 269 7.27 -7.32 -10.28
CA LEU A 269 6.20 -6.32 -10.21
C LEU A 269 4.81 -6.88 -10.55
N PRO A 270 4.62 -7.68 -11.62
CA PRO A 270 3.31 -8.27 -11.93
C PRO A 270 2.80 -9.20 -10.82
N TRP A 271 3.71 -9.98 -10.21
CA TRP A 271 3.38 -10.89 -9.12
C TRP A 271 3.04 -10.17 -7.83
N VAL A 272 3.77 -9.11 -7.51
CA VAL A 272 3.53 -8.26 -6.34
C VAL A 272 2.18 -7.55 -6.48
N CYS A 273 1.87 -7.02 -7.67
CA CYS A 273 0.56 -6.44 -7.91
C CYS A 273 -0.55 -7.49 -7.79
N LEU A 274 -0.40 -8.64 -8.46
CA LEU A 274 -1.40 -9.70 -8.48
C LEU A 274 -1.69 -10.28 -7.09
N LEU A 275 -0.64 -10.58 -6.31
CA LEU A 275 -0.79 -11.10 -4.96
C LEU A 275 -1.35 -10.03 -4.01
N GLY A 276 -0.96 -8.76 -4.18
CA GLY A 276 -1.54 -7.65 -3.43
C GLY A 276 -3.04 -7.51 -3.64
N VAL A 277 -3.48 -7.54 -4.91
CA VAL A 277 -4.90 -7.54 -5.28
C VAL A 277 -5.61 -8.76 -4.70
N GLY A 278 -5.04 -9.95 -4.85
CA GLY A 278 -5.65 -11.20 -4.37
C GLY A 278 -5.86 -11.22 -2.85
N ILE A 279 -4.85 -10.79 -2.07
CA ILE A 279 -4.96 -10.73 -0.61
C ILE A 279 -6.02 -9.71 -0.20
N VAL A 280 -6.00 -8.50 -0.76
CA VAL A 280 -6.98 -7.46 -0.41
C VAL A 280 -8.40 -7.88 -0.80
N ALA A 281 -8.59 -8.46 -1.99
CA ALA A 281 -9.89 -8.98 -2.41
C ALA A 281 -10.39 -10.12 -1.52
N ALA A 282 -9.50 -11.04 -1.11
CA ALA A 282 -9.86 -12.12 -0.19
C ALA A 282 -10.24 -11.57 1.21
N CYS A 283 -9.48 -10.63 1.75
CA CYS A 283 -9.78 -9.99 3.03
C CYS A 283 -11.10 -9.22 2.97
N ASP A 284 -11.38 -8.51 1.88
CA ASP A 284 -12.65 -7.80 1.68
C ASP A 284 -13.85 -8.76 1.61
N LEU A 285 -13.74 -9.86 0.86
CA LEU A 285 -14.79 -10.88 0.80
C LEU A 285 -15.07 -11.50 2.18
N VAL A 286 -14.01 -11.86 2.91
CA VAL A 286 -14.13 -12.38 4.27
C VAL A 286 -14.79 -11.34 5.18
N GLY A 287 -14.43 -10.06 5.06
CA GLY A 287 -15.01 -8.97 5.84
C GLY A 287 -16.50 -8.74 5.58
N ARG A 288 -16.97 -8.98 4.35
CA ARG A 288 -18.40 -8.89 3.98
C ARG A 288 -19.24 -10.08 4.46
N ILE A 289 -18.62 -11.24 4.66
CA ILE A 289 -19.34 -12.50 4.97
C ILE A 289 -19.41 -12.77 6.47
N ILE A 290 -18.36 -12.48 7.24
CA ILE A 290 -18.24 -12.91 8.65
C ILE A 290 -19.38 -12.39 9.55
N ILE A 291 -19.77 -11.11 9.41
CA ILE A 291 -20.79 -10.46 10.27
C ILE A 291 -21.93 -9.81 9.46
N ALA A 292 -22.31 -10.42 8.34
CA ALA A 292 -23.43 -9.96 7.52
C ALA A 292 -24.69 -9.67 8.38
N PRO A 293 -25.38 -8.52 8.23
CA PRO A 293 -25.26 -7.51 7.17
C PRO A 293 -24.20 -6.41 7.40
N PHE A 294 -23.52 -6.40 8.56
CA PHE A 294 -22.41 -5.49 8.81
C PHE A 294 -21.15 -5.99 8.11
N GLU A 295 -20.15 -5.11 7.97
CA GLU A 295 -18.87 -5.44 7.35
C GLU A 295 -17.73 -5.16 8.32
N MET A 296 -16.78 -6.09 8.41
CA MET A 296 -15.54 -5.83 9.16
C MET A 296 -14.56 -4.99 8.33
N PRO A 297 -13.81 -4.07 8.95
CA PRO A 297 -12.72 -3.37 8.28
C PRO A 297 -11.70 -4.35 7.71
N VAL A 298 -11.32 -4.14 6.45
CA VAL A 298 -10.32 -4.99 5.77
C VAL A 298 -8.96 -4.91 6.46
N SER A 299 -8.63 -3.73 7.01
CA SER A 299 -7.39 -3.53 7.78
C SER A 299 -7.28 -4.45 9.00
N LEU A 300 -8.40 -4.84 9.62
CA LEU A 300 -8.41 -5.74 10.78
C LEU A 300 -8.03 -7.16 10.36
N ILE A 301 -8.66 -7.69 9.30
CA ILE A 301 -8.37 -9.04 8.78
C ILE A 301 -6.93 -9.09 8.27
N LEU A 302 -6.54 -8.08 7.51
CA LEU A 302 -5.19 -7.94 6.98
C LEU A 302 -4.15 -7.79 8.10
N GLY A 303 -4.46 -7.08 9.17
CA GLY A 303 -3.61 -6.94 10.35
C GLY A 303 -3.36 -8.27 11.06
N VAL A 304 -4.40 -9.08 11.26
CA VAL A 304 -4.29 -10.40 11.90
C VAL A 304 -3.48 -11.36 11.04
N ILE A 305 -3.88 -11.54 9.77
CA ILE A 305 -3.17 -12.42 8.84
C ILE A 305 -1.73 -11.92 8.69
N GLY A 306 -1.57 -10.61 8.59
CA GLY A 306 -0.30 -10.00 8.31
C GLY A 306 0.71 -10.13 9.43
N ALA A 307 0.27 -9.91 10.68
CA ALA A 307 1.09 -10.13 11.86
C ALA A 307 1.57 -11.59 11.95
N VAL A 308 0.69 -12.56 11.72
CA VAL A 308 1.05 -13.99 11.76
C VAL A 308 2.11 -14.31 10.71
N VAL A 309 1.90 -13.89 9.45
CA VAL A 309 2.87 -14.13 8.36
C VAL A 309 4.21 -13.45 8.67
N PHE A 310 4.17 -12.20 9.15
CA PHE A 310 5.37 -11.44 9.51
C PHE A 310 6.19 -12.12 10.61
N VAL A 311 5.55 -12.57 11.69
CA VAL A 311 6.22 -13.29 12.77
C VAL A 311 6.85 -14.59 12.27
N VAL A 312 6.11 -15.37 11.47
CA VAL A 312 6.63 -16.61 10.87
C VAL A 312 7.86 -16.34 10.00
N MET A 313 7.83 -15.26 9.22
CA MET A 313 8.95 -14.82 8.39
C MET A 313 10.20 -14.48 9.21
N ILE A 314 10.04 -13.71 10.29
CA ILE A 314 11.15 -13.36 11.19
C ILE A 314 11.74 -14.63 11.81
N VAL A 315 10.90 -15.50 12.41
CA VAL A 315 11.37 -16.71 13.08
C VAL A 315 12.12 -17.65 12.13
N ARG A 316 11.66 -17.77 10.88
CA ARG A 316 12.36 -18.55 9.85
C ARG A 316 13.71 -17.93 9.47
N SER A 317 13.79 -16.60 9.34
CA SER A 317 15.03 -15.91 8.98
C SER A 317 16.12 -16.08 10.04
N THR A 318 15.75 -16.14 11.32
CA THR A 318 16.69 -16.32 12.44
C THR A 318 17.21 -17.75 12.54
N ARG A 319 16.44 -18.76 12.11
CA ARG A 319 16.86 -20.17 12.09
C ARG A 319 17.77 -20.55 10.92
N GLY A 320 17.85 -19.70 9.89
CA GLY A 320 18.69 -19.89 8.70
C GLY A 320 20.09 -19.27 8.81
N ARG A 321 20.46 -18.76 9.99
CA ARG A 321 21.80 -18.32 10.37
C ARG A 321 22.33 -19.23 11.47
#